data_AF-A0A7C0VSW2-F1
#
_entry.id   AF-A0A7C0VSW2-F1
#
_cell.length_a   1.000
_cell.length_b   1.000
_cell.length_c   1.000
_cell.angle_alpha   90.00
_cell.angle_beta   90.00
_cell.angle_gamma   90.00
#
_symmetry.space_group_name_H-M   'P 1'
#
loop_
_entity.id
_entity.type
_entity.pdbx_description
1 polymer ?
#
loop_
_entity_poly.entity_id
_entity_poly.type
_entity_poly.pdbx_seq_one_letter_code
_entity_poly.pdbx_strand_id
1 'polypeptide(L)' 'MHPKVGRVAFNLAFYFTFMSGILLPFLHKDSPEFVAAVLAFIFSLVFLLIVIWEVRREARIEREGLFR' A
#
# COMPACT_ATOMS: atom_id res chain seq x y z
N MET A 1 0.75 -6.93 14.56
CA MET A 1 0.23 -5.56 14.72
C MET A 1 -1.09 -5.67 15.44
N HIS A 2 -1.44 -4.70 16.30
CA HIS A 2 -2.81 -4.64 16.78
C HIS A 2 -3.74 -4.53 15.55
N PRO A 3 -4.84 -5.29 15.42
CA PRO A 3 -5.64 -5.37 14.18
C PRO A 3 -6.08 -4.00 13.64
N LYS A 4 -6.30 -3.04 14.54
CA LYS A 4 -6.58 -1.63 14.20
C LYS A 4 -5.43 -0.96 13.43
N VAL A 5 -4.18 -1.21 13.81
CA VAL A 5 -2.98 -0.64 13.17
C VAL A 5 -2.81 -1.19 11.75
N GLY A 6 -2.96 -2.50 11.56
CA GLY A 6 -2.90 -3.11 10.22
C GLY A 6 -3.97 -2.56 9.27
N ARG A 7 -5.20 -2.37 9.77
CA ARG A 7 -6.28 -1.75 8.98
C ARG A 7 -5.97 -0.30 8.60
N VAL A 8 -5.42 0.50 9.52
CA VAL A 8 -5.03 1.89 9.24
C VAL A 8 -3.89 1.93 8.21
N ALA A 9 -2.85 1.12 8.41
CA ALA A 9 -1.71 1.05 7.49
C ALA A 9 -2.15 0.65 6.08
N PHE A 10 -3.06 -0.34 5.96
CA PHE A 10 -3.60 -0.77 4.68
C PHE A 10 -4.41 0.36 4.00
N ASN A 11 -5.29 1.03 4.75
CA ASN A 11 -6.08 2.12 4.20
C ASN A 11 -5.20 3.29 3.73
N LEU A 12 -4.15 3.65 4.47
CA LEU A 12 -3.19 4.66 4.03
C LEU A 12 -2.43 4.23 2.78
N ALA A 13 -1.88 3.02 2.78
CA ALA A 13 -1.13 2.49 1.64
C ALA A 13 -2.01 2.47 0.37
N PHE A 14 -3.24 1.97 0.50
CA PHE A 14 -4.23 1.96 -0.58
C PHE A 14 -4.55 3.38 -1.05
N TYR A 15 -4.80 4.31 -0.12
CA TYR A 15 -5.09 5.70 -0.46
C TYR A 15 -3.95 6.35 -1.26
N PHE A 16 -2.70 6.18 -0.84
CA PHE A 16 -1.55 6.73 -1.55
C PHE A 16 -1.38 6.11 -2.93
N THR A 17 -1.51 4.79 -3.07
CA THR A 17 -1.44 4.11 -4.36
C THR A 17 -2.57 4.55 -5.28
N PHE A 18 -3.78 4.65 -4.76
CA PHE A 18 -4.95 5.03 -5.55
C PHE A 18 -4.85 6.49 -6.02
N MET A 19 -4.48 7.42 -5.14
CA MET A 19 -4.31 8.84 -5.49
C MET A 19 -3.18 9.05 -6.49
N SER A 20 -2.00 8.46 -6.26
CA SER A 20 -0.88 8.60 -7.19
C SER A 20 -1.20 7.95 -8.55
N GLY A 21 -1.89 6.81 -8.57
CA GLY A 21 -2.32 6.15 -9.80
C GLY A 21 -3.37 6.94 -10.58
N ILE A 22 -4.34 7.56 -9.89
CA ILE A 22 -5.35 8.42 -10.52
C ILE A 22 -4.72 9.64 -11.19
N LEU A 23 -3.67 10.22 -10.61
CA LEU A 23 -3.03 11.42 -11.16
C LEU A 23 -2.28 11.17 -12.48
N LEU A 24 -1.71 9.96 -12.66
CA LEU A 24 -0.90 9.62 -13.84
C LEU A 24 -1.56 9.91 -15.20
N PRO A 25 -2.83 9.53 -15.48
CA PRO A 25 -3.46 9.84 -16.77
C PRO A 25 -3.75 11.33 -16.98
N PHE A 26 -3.78 12.16 -15.93
CA PHE A 26 -4.06 13.59 -16.03
C PHE A 26 -2.79 14.45 -16.16
N LEU A 27 -1.60 13.87 -15.98
CA LEU A 27 -0.33 14.58 -16.04
C LEU A 27 0.32 14.48 -17.43
N HIS A 28 0.95 15.57 -17.86
CA HIS A 28 1.73 15.59 -19.10
C HIS A 28 3.02 14.78 -18.92
N LYS A 29 3.32 13.88 -19.86
CA LYS A 29 4.45 12.94 -19.76
C LYS A 29 5.82 13.62 -19.66
N ASP A 30 5.97 14.80 -20.27
CA ASP A 30 7.23 15.56 -20.27
C ASP A 30 7.36 16.50 -19.07
N SER A 31 6.43 16.43 -18.11
CA SER A 31 6.41 17.28 -16.92
C SER A 31 7.17 16.62 -15.75
N PRO A 32 7.94 17.39 -14.96
CA PRO A 32 8.56 16.88 -13.73
C PRO A 32 7.57 16.24 -12.76
N GLU A 33 6.34 16.73 -12.74
CA GLU A 33 5.23 16.24 -11.93
C GLU A 33 4.86 14.80 -12.29
N PHE A 34 4.91 14.44 -13.57
CA PHE A 34 4.66 13.07 -14.02
C PHE A 34 5.70 12.11 -13.45
N VAL A 35 6.98 12.48 -13.48
CA VAL A 35 8.06 11.65 -12.92
C VAL A 35 7.88 11.47 -11.40
N ALA A 36 7.57 12.56 -10.69
CA ALA A 36 7.28 12.51 -9.27
C ALA A 36 6.07 11.61 -8.94
N ALA A 37 5.00 11.71 -9.73
CA ALA A 37 3.80 10.88 -9.58
C ALA A 37 4.08 9.39 -9.85
N VAL A 38 4.89 9.08 -10.87
CA VAL A 38 5.31 7.71 -11.18
C VAL A 38 6.12 7.12 -10.02
N LEU A 39 7.09 7.87 -9.48
CA LEU A 39 7.87 7.42 -8.32
C LEU A 39 6.98 7.20 -7.10
N ALA A 40 6.10 8.15 -6.79
CA ALA A 40 5.14 8.02 -5.69
C ALA A 40 4.23 6.80 -5.86
N PHE A 41 3.79 6.52 -7.08
CA PHE A 41 2.99 5.33 -7.39
C PHE A 41 3.78 4.04 -7.15
N ILE A 42 5.02 3.96 -7.63
CA ILE A 42 5.88 2.77 -7.43
C ILE A 42 6.15 2.55 -5.93
N PHE A 43 6.55 3.59 -5.18
CA PHE A 43 6.83 3.46 -3.76
C PHE A 43 5.59 3.08 -2.94
N SER A 44 4.44 3.70 -3.24
CA SER A 44 3.19 3.36 -2.55
C SER A 44 2.73 1.94 -2.89
N LEU A 45 2.91 1.47 -4.13
CA LEU A 45 2.59 0.10 -4.53
C LEU A 45 3.45 -0.92 -3.77
N VAL A 46 4.76 -0.69 -3.68
CA VAL A 46 5.67 -1.53 -2.90
C VAL A 46 5.26 -1.54 -1.42
N PHE A 47 4.96 -0.36 -0.86
CA PHE A 47 4.49 -0.25 0.51
C PHE A 47 3.19 -1.01 0.74
N LEU A 48 2.21 -0.88 -0.16
CA LEU A 48 0.95 -1.63 -0.11
C LEU A 48 1.18 -3.14 -0.13
N LEU A 49 2.07 -3.63 -1.00
CA LEU A 49 2.41 -5.06 -1.04
C LEU A 49 3.03 -5.55 0.27
N ILE A 50 3.91 -4.77 0.88
CA ILE A 50 4.51 -5.07 2.19
C ILE A 50 3.42 -5.13 3.26
N VAL A 51 2.52 -4.14 3.32
CA VAL A 51 1.42 -4.13 4.31
C VAL A 51 0.49 -5.32 4.11
N ILE A 52 0.13 -5.64 2.87
CA ILE A 52 -0.69 -6.82 2.55
C ILE A 52 0.01 -8.10 3.03
N TRP A 53 1.31 -8.21 2.78
CA TRP A 53 2.09 -9.36 3.20
C TRP A 53 2.15 -9.48 4.73
N GLU A 54 2.39 -8.39 5.44
CA GLU A 54 2.44 -8.34 6.90
C GLU A 54 1.10 -8.76 7.51
N VAL A 55 -0.01 -8.19 7.04
CA VAL A 55 -1.37 -8.52 7.52
C VAL A 55 -1.70 -9.99 7.23
N ARG A 56 -1.31 -10.51 6.07
CA ARG A 56 -1.50 -11.93 5.73
C ARG A 56 -0.61 -12.86 6.56
N ARG A 57 0.60 -12.42 6.95
CA ARG A 57 1.49 -13.18 7.81
C ARG A 57 0.91 -13.29 9.21
N GLU A 58 0.44 -12.17 9.76
CA GLU A 58 -0.18 -12.13 11.09
C GLU A 58 -1.45 -12.97 11.18
N ALA A 59 -2.34 -12.86 10.18
CA ALA A 59 -3.56 -13.66 10.14
C ALA A 59 -3.29 -15.17 10.06
N ARG A 60 -2.17 -15.59 9.47
CA ARG A 60 -1.74 -17.00 9.46
C ARG A 60 -1.22 -17.44 10.82
N ILE A 61 -0.36 -16.64 11.44
CA ILE A 61 0.21 -16.94 12.77
C ILE A 61 -0.90 -17.04 13.83
N GLU A 62 -1.89 -16.13 13.80
CA GLU A 62 -3.02 -16.16 14.73
C GLU A 62 -3.88 -17.41 14.55
N ARG A 63 -4.10 -17.86 13.31
CA ARG A 63 -4.80 -19.13 13.06
C ARG A 63 -4.03 -20.34 13.58
N GLU A 64 -2.72 -20.41 13.34
CA GLU A 64 -1.90 -21.55 13.79
C GLU A 64 -1.76 -21.61 15.32
N GLY A 65 -1.72 -20.46 16.00
CA GLY A 65 -1.71 -20.37 17.47
C GLY A 65 -3.03 -20.78 18.13
N LEU A 66 -4.15 -20.71 17.42
CA LEU A 66 -5.48 -21.11 17.90
C LEU A 66 -5.73 -22.63 17.85
N PHE A 67 -4.87 -23.39 17.16
CA PHE A 67 -4.92 -24.86 17.08
C PHE A 67 -3.90 -25.57 17.98
N ARG A 68 -3.28 -24.85 18.94
CA ARG A 68 -2.41 -25.41 19.98
C ARG A 68 -3.04 -25.31 21.36
#